data_AF-A0A7C5D200-F1
#
_entry.id   AF-A0A7C5D200-F1
#
_cell.length_a   1.000
_cell.length_b   1.000
_cell.length_c   1.000
_cell.angle_alpha   90.00
_cell.angle_beta   90.00
_cell.angle_gamma   90.00
#
_symmetry.space_group_name_H-M   'P 1'
#
loop_
_entity.id
_entity.type
_entity.pdbx_description
1 polymer ?
#
loop_
_entity_poly.entity_id
_entity_poly.type
_entity_poly.pdbx_seq_one_letter_code
_entity_poly.pdbx_strand_id
1 'polypeptide(L)'
;MVLREMHRRPFGSAGAVRIGNNVFIGMNAIILKGVTIGDNVVIGAGSVVYRDIPDNTIAAGNPARVITTMEKAYEKHLKREMKEAALVARGIRERYGREPRPSDFKEFFYLFLERDPRKFGHLPVEHQVGRYMKEFMESRPRFSSFSEFLEACGREYENGNTGDRTIEEKSR
;
A
#
# COMPACT_ATOMS: atom_id res chain seq x y z
N MET A 1 -3.17 -36.94 20.43
CA MET A 1 -2.22 -36.51 19.38
C MET A 1 -1.71 -37.75 18.66
N VAL A 2 -1.79 -37.81 17.32
CA VAL A 2 -1.48 -39.02 16.52
C VAL A 2 -0.11 -39.64 16.89
N LEU A 3 0.94 -38.82 17.01
CA LEU A 3 2.29 -39.30 17.35
C LEU A 3 2.39 -39.98 18.73
N ARG A 4 1.60 -39.53 19.71
CA ARG A 4 1.56 -40.14 21.05
C ARG A 4 1.02 -41.56 20.99
N GLU A 5 -0.04 -41.78 20.21
CA GLU A 5 -0.67 -43.10 20.08
C GLU A 5 0.23 -44.06 19.29
N MET A 6 0.89 -43.58 18.24
CA MET A 6 1.79 -44.41 17.42
C MET A 6 3.05 -44.86 18.16
N HIS A 7 3.60 -44.02 19.05
CA HIS A 7 4.90 -44.28 19.68
C HIS A 7 4.84 -44.46 21.20
N ARG A 8 3.65 -44.47 21.80
CA ARG A 8 3.38 -44.69 23.24
C ARG A 8 4.28 -43.85 24.17
N ARG A 9 4.60 -42.62 23.77
CA ARG A 9 5.44 -41.68 24.54
C ARG A 9 4.98 -40.23 24.35
N PRO A 10 5.27 -39.32 25.29
CA PRO A 10 4.98 -37.90 25.12
C PRO A 10 5.85 -37.27 24.03
N PHE A 11 5.30 -36.27 23.33
CA PHE A 11 6.01 -35.41 22.39
C PHE A 11 5.70 -33.95 22.74
N GLY A 12 6.75 -33.17 22.99
CA GLY A 12 6.65 -31.72 23.14
C GLY A 12 6.82 -31.03 21.79
N SER A 13 6.14 -29.92 21.58
CA SER A 13 6.38 -29.08 20.41
C SER A 13 6.17 -27.63 20.75
N ALA A 14 7.27 -26.93 21.01
CA ALA A 14 7.31 -25.52 21.31
C ALA A 14 8.39 -24.85 20.47
N GLY A 15 8.24 -23.56 20.23
CA GLY A 15 9.22 -22.74 19.53
C GLY A 15 8.78 -21.29 19.67
N ALA A 16 9.66 -20.43 20.17
CA ALA A 16 9.35 -19.01 20.31
C ALA A 16 9.09 -18.40 18.93
N VAL A 17 8.06 -17.56 18.84
CA VAL A 17 7.83 -16.71 17.66
C VAL A 17 8.56 -15.40 17.89
N ARG A 18 9.37 -14.98 16.92
CA ARG A 18 10.10 -13.70 16.97
C ARG A 18 9.51 -12.78 15.91
N ILE A 19 9.14 -11.57 16.30
CA ILE A 19 8.59 -10.56 15.40
C ILE A 19 9.53 -9.36 15.47
N GLY A 20 10.03 -8.92 14.31
CA GLY A 20 10.86 -7.74 14.17
C GLY A 20 10.10 -6.43 14.38
N ASN A 21 10.76 -5.35 14.02
CA ASN A 21 10.25 -4.00 14.07
C ASN A 21 9.42 -3.66 12.83
N ASN A 22 8.40 -2.81 13.00
CA ASN A 22 7.56 -2.33 11.90
C ASN A 22 6.93 -3.48 11.08
N VAL A 23 6.29 -4.42 11.78
CA VAL A 23 5.61 -5.56 11.16
C VAL A 23 4.10 -5.36 11.21
N PHE A 24 3.44 -5.49 10.05
CA PHE A 24 1.99 -5.56 9.96
C PHE A 24 1.53 -7.00 9.81
N ILE A 25 0.62 -7.45 10.68
CA ILE A 25 0.03 -8.78 10.62
C ILE A 25 -1.44 -8.62 10.26
N GLY A 26 -1.79 -9.05 9.05
CA GLY A 26 -3.15 -9.01 8.54
C GLY A 26 -4.10 -9.85 9.39
N MET A 27 -5.36 -9.45 9.38
CA MET A 27 -6.44 -10.13 10.10
C MET A 27 -6.46 -11.62 9.79
N ASN A 28 -6.66 -12.45 10.83
CA ASN A 28 -6.72 -13.92 10.74
C ASN A 28 -5.45 -14.59 10.20
N ALA A 29 -4.29 -13.92 10.20
CA ALA A 29 -3.03 -14.60 9.94
C ALA A 29 -2.64 -15.52 11.13
N ILE A 30 -2.08 -16.68 10.82
CA ILE A 30 -1.62 -17.70 11.76
C ILE A 30 -0.10 -17.83 11.62
N ILE A 31 0.64 -17.60 12.70
CA ILE A 31 2.10 -17.76 12.74
C ILE A 31 2.43 -19.00 13.54
N LEU A 32 3.11 -19.97 12.91
CA LEU A 32 3.48 -21.22 13.57
C LEU A 32 4.67 -21.03 14.51
N LYS A 33 4.75 -21.90 15.53
CA LYS A 33 5.84 -21.93 16.51
C LYS A 33 7.22 -21.98 15.85
N GLY A 34 8.17 -21.24 16.41
CA GLY A 34 9.58 -21.23 15.97
C GLY A 34 9.86 -20.32 14.77
N VAL A 35 8.86 -19.63 14.23
CA VAL A 35 9.03 -18.69 13.11
C VAL A 35 9.61 -17.36 13.58
N THR A 36 10.57 -16.84 12.81
CA THR A 36 11.06 -15.47 12.87
C THR A 36 10.51 -14.65 11.71
N ILE A 37 9.86 -13.54 12.02
CA ILE A 37 9.49 -12.50 11.06
C ILE A 37 10.49 -11.36 11.20
N GLY A 38 11.12 -10.99 10.09
CA GLY A 38 12.07 -9.89 10.00
C GLY A 38 11.47 -8.49 10.20
N ASP A 39 12.31 -7.48 10.00
CA ASP A 39 11.92 -6.07 10.10
C ASP A 39 11.23 -5.58 8.82
N ASN A 40 10.30 -4.62 8.93
CA ASN A 40 9.58 -4.02 7.79
C ASN A 40 8.84 -5.06 6.94
N VAL A 41 8.07 -5.94 7.60
CA VAL A 41 7.34 -7.03 6.93
C VAL A 41 5.84 -6.79 6.98
N VAL A 42 5.16 -7.12 5.88
CA VAL A 42 3.69 -7.21 5.83
C VAL A 42 3.29 -8.66 5.63
N ILE A 43 2.52 -9.20 6.58
CA ILE A 43 1.84 -10.49 6.43
C ILE A 43 0.40 -10.21 6.00
N GLY A 44 0.00 -10.74 4.84
CA GLY A 44 -1.36 -10.58 4.32
C GLY A 44 -2.41 -11.27 5.21
N ALA A 45 -3.65 -10.78 5.14
CA ALA A 45 -4.77 -11.38 5.87
C ALA A 45 -4.97 -12.87 5.52
N GLY A 46 -5.37 -13.68 6.50
CA GLY A 46 -5.61 -15.12 6.34
C GLY A 46 -4.38 -15.98 6.05
N SER A 47 -3.17 -15.44 6.21
CA SER A 47 -1.94 -16.15 5.86
C SER A 47 -1.54 -17.19 6.91
N VAL A 48 -0.92 -18.31 6.48
CA VAL A 48 -0.34 -19.31 7.40
C VAL A 48 1.18 -19.32 7.27
N VAL A 49 1.85 -18.67 8.21
CA VAL A 49 3.31 -18.53 8.23
C VAL A 49 3.92 -19.72 8.95
N TYR A 50 4.58 -20.58 8.18
CA TYR A 50 5.17 -21.84 8.63
C TYR A 50 6.71 -21.88 8.54
N ARG A 51 7.32 -20.81 8.03
CA ARG A 51 8.76 -20.60 7.92
C ARG A 51 9.08 -19.12 8.13
N ASP A 52 10.34 -18.84 8.40
CA ASP A 52 10.83 -17.48 8.59
C ASP A 52 10.55 -16.59 7.37
N ILE A 53 10.26 -15.31 7.65
CA ILE A 53 9.99 -14.28 6.64
C ILE A 53 11.11 -13.24 6.71
N PRO A 54 11.82 -12.98 5.60
CA PRO A 54 12.94 -12.05 5.59
C PRO A 54 12.49 -10.60 5.67
N ASP A 55 13.41 -9.73 6.10
CA ASP A 55 13.21 -8.28 6.19
C ASP A 55 12.74 -7.67 4.87
N ASN A 56 12.01 -6.56 4.95
CA ASN A 56 11.60 -5.74 3.79
C ASN A 56 10.80 -6.53 2.74
N THR A 57 9.94 -7.45 3.18
CA THR A 57 9.10 -8.26 2.28
C THR A 57 7.62 -8.24 2.63
N ILE A 58 6.79 -8.43 1.60
CA ILE A 58 5.36 -8.70 1.75
C ILE A 58 5.17 -10.20 1.51
N ALA A 59 4.62 -10.90 2.50
CA ALA A 59 4.28 -12.31 2.40
C ALA A 59 2.77 -12.51 2.59
N ALA A 60 2.16 -13.40 1.80
CA ALA A 60 0.78 -13.80 2.05
C ALA A 60 0.49 -15.23 1.57
N GLY A 61 -0.70 -15.72 1.91
CA GLY A 61 -1.24 -17.00 1.47
C GLY A 61 -1.17 -18.10 2.54
N ASN A 62 -1.77 -19.24 2.21
CA ASN A 62 -1.76 -20.44 3.04
C ASN A 62 -1.34 -21.65 2.17
N PRO A 63 -0.08 -22.09 2.23
CA PRO A 63 0.99 -21.59 3.09
C PRO A 63 1.57 -20.24 2.62
N ALA A 64 2.01 -19.40 3.55
CA ALA A 64 2.51 -18.06 3.23
C ALA A 64 3.80 -18.13 2.39
N ARG A 65 3.91 -17.23 1.41
CA ARG A 65 5.08 -17.05 0.55
C ARG A 65 5.39 -15.56 0.42
N VAL A 66 6.66 -15.23 0.25
CA VAL A 66 7.07 -13.88 -0.15
C VAL A 66 6.52 -13.61 -1.55
N ILE A 67 5.73 -12.55 -1.69
CA ILE A 67 5.08 -12.13 -2.94
C ILE A 67 5.90 -11.03 -3.62
N THR A 68 6.44 -10.11 -2.82
CA THR A 68 7.25 -8.99 -3.32
C THR A 68 8.14 -8.43 -2.22
N THR A 69 9.14 -7.65 -2.61
CA THR A 69 9.89 -6.77 -1.69
C THR A 69 9.14 -5.47 -1.45
N MET A 70 9.43 -4.81 -0.32
CA MET A 70 8.90 -3.48 0.02
C MET A 70 9.25 -2.44 -1.04
N GLU A 71 10.49 -2.45 -1.53
CA GLU A 71 10.95 -1.56 -2.59
C GLU A 71 10.13 -1.70 -3.88
N LYS A 72 9.93 -2.94 -4.36
CA LYS A 72 9.09 -3.19 -5.54
C LYS A 72 7.63 -2.81 -5.33
N ALA A 73 7.11 -3.00 -4.12
CA ALA A 73 5.76 -2.55 -3.77
C ALA A 73 5.66 -1.03 -3.82
N TYR A 74 6.65 -0.32 -3.27
CA TYR A 74 6.75 1.13 -3.29
C TYR A 74 6.84 1.69 -4.72
N GLU A 75 7.73 1.17 -5.56
CA GLU A 75 7.81 1.56 -6.97
C GLU A 75 6.48 1.37 -7.72
N LYS A 76 5.79 0.26 -7.44
CA LYS A 76 4.49 -0.04 -8.03
C LYS A 76 3.43 0.97 -7.59
N HIS A 77 3.46 1.43 -6.35
CA HIS A 77 2.58 2.50 -5.86
C HIS A 77 2.89 3.83 -6.57
N LEU A 78 4.16 4.23 -6.67
CA LEU A 78 4.55 5.47 -7.37
C LEU A 78 4.09 5.49 -8.84
N LYS A 79 4.14 4.34 -9.52
CA LYS A 79 3.69 4.22 -10.92
C LYS A 79 2.16 4.31 -11.06
N ARG A 80 1.40 3.92 -10.04
CA ARG A 80 -0.07 3.88 -10.07
C ARG A 80 -0.71 5.15 -9.57
N GLU A 81 -0.01 5.89 -8.72
CA GLU A 81 -0.50 7.10 -8.06
C GLU A 81 -1.12 8.10 -9.03
N MET A 82 -0.42 8.45 -10.11
CA MET A 82 -0.98 9.39 -11.11
C MET A 82 -2.21 8.85 -11.82
N LYS A 83 -2.23 7.53 -12.10
CA LYS A 83 -3.38 6.88 -12.72
C LYS A 83 -4.59 6.90 -11.79
N GLU A 84 -4.40 6.63 -10.50
CA GLU A 84 -5.46 6.65 -9.49
C GLU A 84 -5.99 8.08 -9.27
N ALA A 85 -5.10 9.06 -9.17
CA ALA A 85 -5.46 10.48 -9.11
C ALA A 85 -6.30 10.91 -10.33
N ALA A 86 -5.90 10.50 -11.54
CA ALA A 86 -6.65 10.77 -12.76
C ALA A 86 -8.07 10.15 -12.74
N LEU A 87 -8.19 8.91 -12.25
CA LEU A 87 -9.49 8.24 -12.09
C LEU A 87 -10.40 8.98 -11.10
N VAL A 88 -9.84 9.50 -10.00
CA VAL A 88 -10.60 10.32 -9.04
C VAL A 88 -11.08 11.62 -9.68
N ALA A 89 -10.20 12.34 -10.38
CA ALA A 89 -10.56 13.57 -11.08
C ALA A 89 -11.72 13.35 -12.06
N ARG A 90 -11.64 12.28 -12.87
CA ARG A 90 -12.68 11.88 -13.81
C ARG A 90 -13.99 11.53 -13.10
N GLY A 91 -13.91 10.68 -12.08
CA GLY A 91 -15.08 10.24 -11.33
C GLY A 91 -15.85 11.40 -10.70
N ILE A 92 -15.17 12.48 -10.30
CA ILE A 92 -15.81 13.69 -9.79
C ILE A 92 -16.58 14.43 -10.89
N ARG A 93 -15.94 14.62 -12.05
CA ARG A 93 -16.57 15.28 -13.21
C ARG A 93 -17.80 14.51 -13.68
N GLU A 94 -17.67 13.20 -13.84
CA GLU A 94 -18.74 12.32 -14.30
C GLU A 94 -19.90 12.21 -13.30
N ARG A 95 -19.59 12.05 -12.00
CA ARG A 95 -20.61 11.80 -10.98
C ARG A 95 -21.31 13.07 -10.47
N TYR A 96 -20.57 14.18 -10.39
CA TYR A 96 -21.06 15.41 -9.75
C TYR A 96 -21.16 16.60 -10.71
N GLY A 97 -20.73 16.45 -11.97
CA GLY A 97 -20.86 17.52 -12.99
C GLY A 97 -20.07 18.79 -12.67
N ARG A 98 -19.03 18.69 -11.84
CA ARG A 98 -18.20 19.83 -11.41
C ARG A 98 -16.72 19.54 -11.54
N GLU A 99 -15.93 20.60 -11.58
CA GLU A 99 -14.47 20.46 -11.52
C GLU A 99 -14.00 19.97 -10.14
N PRO A 100 -12.96 19.12 -10.10
CA PRO A 100 -12.35 18.69 -8.84
C PRO A 100 -11.74 19.85 -8.06
N ARG A 101 -11.78 19.76 -6.74
CA ARG A 101 -11.20 20.73 -5.79
C ARG A 101 -10.08 20.06 -4.99
N PRO A 102 -9.14 20.82 -4.40
CA PRO A 102 -8.09 20.24 -3.55
C PRO A 102 -8.62 19.30 -2.48
N SER A 103 -9.75 19.65 -1.86
CA SER A 103 -10.41 18.86 -0.80
C SER A 103 -10.91 17.48 -1.24
N ASP A 104 -11.02 17.24 -2.54
CA ASP A 104 -11.44 15.94 -3.10
C ASP A 104 -10.26 14.95 -3.23
N PHE A 105 -9.02 15.42 -3.06
CA PHE A 105 -7.79 14.63 -3.17
C PHE A 105 -7.09 14.47 -1.83
N LYS A 106 -7.84 14.06 -0.80
CA LYS A 106 -7.31 13.88 0.56
C LYS A 106 -6.22 12.82 0.64
N GLU A 107 -6.19 11.90 -0.32
CA GLU A 107 -5.22 10.82 -0.43
C GLU A 107 -4.01 11.21 -1.29
N PHE A 108 -4.05 12.35 -1.99
CA PHE A 108 -3.02 12.77 -2.95
C PHE A 108 -2.50 14.19 -2.70
N PHE A 109 -2.88 14.83 -1.60
CA PHE A 109 -2.53 16.24 -1.36
C PHE A 109 -1.04 16.50 -1.40
N TYR A 110 -0.20 15.54 -1.00
CA TYR A 110 1.25 15.71 -0.93
C TYR A 110 1.88 15.97 -2.30
N LEU A 111 1.17 15.67 -3.39
CA LEU A 111 1.60 15.90 -4.77
C LEU A 111 1.56 17.36 -5.20
N PHE A 112 0.64 18.17 -4.66
CA PHE A 112 0.41 19.54 -5.12
C PHE A 112 0.31 20.58 -3.99
N LEU A 113 0.19 20.12 -2.73
CA LEU A 113 0.00 21.01 -1.59
C LEU A 113 1.32 21.70 -1.24
N GLU A 114 1.29 23.03 -1.19
CA GLU A 114 2.43 23.81 -0.75
C GLU A 114 2.75 23.54 0.73
N ARG A 115 4.03 23.51 1.08
CA ARG A 115 4.50 23.28 2.46
C ARG A 115 4.39 24.55 3.30
N ASP A 116 3.18 25.07 3.40
CA ASP A 116 2.77 26.17 4.27
C ASP A 116 1.51 25.75 5.04
N PRO A 117 1.53 25.63 6.38
CA PRO A 117 0.39 25.17 7.16
C PRO A 117 -0.87 26.04 6.96
N ARG A 118 -0.69 27.32 6.61
CA ARG A 118 -1.80 28.25 6.34
C ARG A 118 -2.59 27.85 5.09
N LYS A 119 -1.99 27.05 4.19
CA LYS A 119 -2.58 26.60 2.92
C LYS A 119 -3.21 25.21 3.00
N PHE A 120 -3.16 24.53 4.14
CA PHE A 120 -3.70 23.16 4.28
C PHE A 120 -5.23 23.12 4.21
N GLY A 121 -5.90 24.19 4.65
CA GLY A 121 -7.36 24.27 4.63
C GLY A 121 -8.01 23.10 5.39
N HIS A 122 -8.90 22.37 4.72
CA HIS A 122 -9.61 21.20 5.28
C HIS A 122 -8.94 19.85 4.96
N LEU A 123 -7.70 19.85 4.48
CA LEU A 123 -6.97 18.62 4.17
C LEU A 123 -6.50 17.94 5.45
N PRO A 124 -6.57 16.60 5.54
CA PRO A 124 -6.22 15.85 6.75
C PRO A 124 -4.69 15.69 6.95
N VAL A 125 -3.92 16.76 6.70
CA VAL A 125 -2.44 16.70 6.64
C VAL A 125 -1.85 16.23 7.96
N GLU A 126 -2.26 16.83 9.08
CA GLU A 126 -1.73 16.49 10.40
C GLU A 126 -1.98 15.02 10.77
N HIS A 127 -3.19 14.53 10.49
CA HIS A 127 -3.56 13.15 10.80
C HIS A 127 -2.85 12.13 9.90
N GLN A 128 -2.72 12.41 8.60
CA GLN A 128 -2.13 11.47 7.64
C GLN A 128 -0.59 11.47 7.66
N VAL A 129 0.04 12.63 7.84
CA VAL A 129 1.50 12.74 7.89
C VAL A 129 2.03 12.36 9.29
N GLY A 130 1.31 12.77 10.33
CA GLY A 130 1.62 12.43 11.72
C GLY A 130 3.05 12.80 12.12
N ARG A 131 3.81 11.80 12.60
CA ARG A 131 5.17 11.98 13.11
C ARG A 131 6.18 12.48 12.09
N TYR A 132 5.85 12.41 10.80
CA TYR A 132 6.74 12.82 9.70
C TYR A 132 6.48 14.25 9.22
N MET A 133 5.84 15.09 10.05
CA MET A 133 5.46 16.45 9.68
C MET A 133 6.69 17.29 9.29
N LYS A 134 7.80 17.13 9.99
CA LYS A 134 9.02 17.88 9.71
C LYS A 134 9.54 17.58 8.30
N GLU A 135 9.68 16.31 7.97
CA GLU A 135 10.16 15.83 6.68
C GLU A 135 9.18 16.20 5.56
N PHE A 136 7.88 16.13 5.82
CA PHE A 136 6.87 16.59 4.89
C PHE A 136 7.03 18.08 4.58
N MET A 137 7.24 18.92 5.60
CA MET A 137 7.44 20.37 5.43
C MET A 137 8.74 20.71 4.68
N GLU A 138 9.79 19.90 4.83
CA GLU A 138 11.06 20.05 4.12
C GLU A 138 11.00 19.51 2.66
N SER A 139 10.04 18.63 2.36
CA SER A 139 9.86 18.04 1.03
C SER A 139 9.29 19.02 0.01
N ARG A 140 9.51 18.75 -1.28
CA ARG A 140 8.89 19.50 -2.39
C ARG A 140 7.73 18.71 -2.99
N PRO A 141 6.56 19.33 -3.21
CA PRO A 141 5.49 18.68 -3.96
C PRO A 141 5.93 18.42 -5.41
N ARG A 142 5.35 17.38 -6.01
CA ARG A 142 5.64 16.99 -7.40
C ARG A 142 5.17 18.05 -8.41
N PHE A 143 4.07 18.72 -8.10
CA PHE A 143 3.47 19.78 -8.89
C PHE A 143 3.51 21.09 -8.11
N SER A 144 3.73 22.19 -8.81
CA SER A 144 3.80 23.54 -8.23
C SER A 144 2.43 24.08 -7.81
N SER A 145 1.35 23.53 -8.37
CA SER A 145 -0.02 23.95 -8.07
C SER A 145 -1.03 22.82 -8.27
N PHE A 146 -2.23 23.00 -7.69
CA PHE A 146 -3.35 22.09 -7.90
C PHE A 146 -3.81 22.05 -9.37
N SER A 147 -3.77 23.19 -10.07
CA SER A 147 -4.12 23.26 -11.50
C SER A 147 -3.16 22.42 -12.34
N GLU A 148 -1.85 22.53 -12.11
CA GLU A 148 -0.83 21.73 -12.81
C GLU A 148 -1.03 20.22 -12.56
N PHE A 149 -1.35 19.85 -11.32
CA PHE A 149 -1.69 18.48 -10.96
C PHE A 149 -2.93 17.96 -11.71
N LEU A 150 -3.99 18.76 -11.83
CA LEU A 150 -5.19 18.40 -12.58
C LEU A 150 -4.93 18.27 -14.09
N GLU A 151 -4.09 19.11 -14.66
CA GLU A 151 -3.65 18.99 -16.06
C GLU A 151 -2.85 17.71 -16.28
N ALA A 152 -1.96 17.35 -15.34
CA ALA A 152 -1.23 16.09 -15.39
C ALA A 152 -2.18 14.88 -15.29
N CYS A 153 -3.20 14.94 -14.45
CA CYS A 153 -4.26 13.93 -14.37
C CYS A 153 -5.01 13.78 -15.70
N GLY A 154 -5.31 14.89 -16.38
CA GLY A 154 -5.95 14.87 -17.71
C GLY A 154 -5.10 14.15 -18.76
N ARG A 155 -3.80 14.48 -18.83
CA ARG A 155 -2.85 13.84 -19.76
C ARG A 155 -2.69 12.33 -19.51
N GLU A 156 -2.59 11.93 -18.24
CA GLU A 156 -2.45 10.51 -17.86
C GLU A 156 -3.65 9.67 -18.34
N TYR A 157 -4.85 10.25 -18.30
CA TYR A 157 -6.06 9.59 -18.77
C TYR A 157 -6.08 9.40 -20.30
N GLU A 158 -5.74 10.44 -21.06
CA GLU A 158 -5.66 10.37 -22.53
C GLU A 158 -4.68 9.29 -22.99
N ASN A 159 -3.53 9.20 -22.31
CA ASN A 159 -2.53 8.17 -22.59
C ASN A 159 -3.00 6.76 -22.22
N GLY A 160 -3.70 6.60 -21.09
CA GLY A 160 -4.24 5.31 -20.63
C GLY A 160 -5.33 4.73 -21.54
N ASN A 161 -6.13 5.58 -22.19
CA ASN A 161 -7.20 5.16 -23.11
C ASN A 161 -6.66 4.57 -24.43
N THR A 162 -5.37 4.77 -24.72
CA THR A 162 -4.69 4.17 -25.87
C THR A 162 -4.20 2.74 -25.58
N GLY A 163 -3.96 2.39 -24.30
CA GLY A 163 -3.46 1.08 -23.89
C GLY A 163 -4.54 0.04 -23.53
N ASP A 164 -5.74 0.47 -23.14
CA ASP A 164 -6.84 -0.45 -22.76
C ASP A 164 -7.57 -1.05 -23.97
N ARG A 165 -7.52 -0.38 -25.14
CA ARG A 165 -8.12 -0.90 -26.39
C ARG A 165 -7.43 -2.15 -26.93
N THR A 166 -6.23 -2.49 -26.46
CA THR A 166 -5.48 -3.65 -26.95
C THR A 166 -5.79 -4.95 -26.19
N ILE A 167 -6.49 -4.87 -25.05
CA ILE A 167 -6.78 -6.05 -24.22
C ILE A 167 -8.13 -6.69 -24.62
N GLU A 168 -9.09 -5.94 -25.16
CA GLU A 168 -10.36 -6.48 -25.63
C GLU A 168 -10.27 -7.31 -26.94
N GLU A 169 -9.15 -7.23 -27.68
CA GLU A 169 -8.97 -7.99 -28.93
C GLU A 169 -8.30 -9.37 -28.76
N LYS A 170 -7.89 -9.75 -27.54
CA LYS A 170 -7.25 -11.07 -27.27
C LYS A 170 -8.11 -12.05 -26.47
N SER A 171 -9.44 -11.96 -26.58
CA SER A 171 -10.37 -12.97 -26.05
C SER A 171 -11.45 -13.36 -27.06
N ARG A 172 -11.02 -13.66 -28.30
CA ARG A 172 -11.78 -14.44 -29.27
C ARG A 172 -10.92 -15.55 -29.84
#